data_AF-A0A174C213-F1
#
_entry.id   AF-A0A174C213-F1
#
_cell.length_a   1.000
_cell.length_b   1.000
_cell.length_c   1.000
_cell.angle_alpha   90.00
_cell.angle_beta   90.00
_cell.angle_gamma   90.00
#
_symmetry.space_group_name_H-M   'P 1'
#
loop_
_entity.id
_entity.type
_entity.pdbx_description
1 polymer ?
#
loop_
_entity_poly.entity_id
_entity_poly.type
_entity_poly.pdbx_seq_one_letter_code
_entity_poly.pdbx_strand_id
1 'polypeptide(L)'
;MGKPSSKDIGKRAIYNYHVNDSLINEKVSMDIVKNWYPQNFHQKEIFILNKMKELCDGLDGVDIRMTQQTLPLLFMTEEWTETKDGRYRQDKSQILKRAQNRFDDFEHRGYITGNYGCLQFTFSGMEKLEEYVEIKPDVNEKIQQIIDELERNTDESIERYDKLINILQDIKSEPKRFSEYISDLGNIASIAGTIPTIVPRVGGLLSNLVRILD
;
A
#
# COMPACT_ATOMS: atom_id res chain seq x y z
N MET A 1 22.27 -12.39 9.60
CA MET A 1 22.04 -11.61 8.37
C MET A 1 21.61 -12.56 7.27
N GLY A 2 20.59 -12.19 6.48
CA GLY A 2 20.10 -13.02 5.37
C GLY A 2 21.06 -13.05 4.17
N LYS A 3 20.87 -14.01 3.25
CA LYS A 3 21.61 -14.03 1.99
C LYS A 3 21.23 -12.79 1.15
N PRO A 4 22.20 -12.15 0.46
CA PRO A 4 21.90 -11.01 -0.39
C PRO A 4 20.97 -11.40 -1.56
N SER A 5 20.04 -10.51 -1.89
CA SER A 5 19.09 -10.66 -3.01
C SER A 5 19.30 -9.55 -4.03
N SER A 6 19.01 -9.82 -5.30
CA SER A 6 18.96 -8.78 -6.35
C SER A 6 17.69 -7.92 -6.29
N LYS A 7 16.74 -8.30 -5.44
CA LYS A 7 15.44 -7.64 -5.27
C LYS A 7 15.16 -7.40 -3.78
N ASP A 8 14.52 -6.29 -3.47
CA ASP A 8 14.01 -6.04 -2.12
C ASP A 8 12.77 -6.91 -1.85
N ILE A 9 13.01 -8.09 -1.29
CA ILE A 9 11.97 -9.07 -0.94
C ILE A 9 11.11 -8.54 0.23
N GLY A 10 11.64 -7.61 1.02
CA GLY A 10 10.93 -6.94 2.11
C GLY A 10 9.82 -6.02 1.61
N LYS A 11 10.10 -5.17 0.62
CA LYS A 11 9.07 -4.35 -0.05
C LYS A 11 7.93 -5.17 -0.63
N ARG A 12 8.25 -6.34 -1.20
CA ARG A 12 7.22 -7.26 -1.69
C ARG A 12 6.39 -7.88 -0.56
N ALA A 13 7.00 -8.17 0.59
CA ALA A 13 6.25 -8.63 1.76
C ALA A 13 5.27 -7.56 2.27
N ILE A 14 5.72 -6.30 2.33
CA ILE A 14 4.87 -5.16 2.68
C ILE A 14 3.72 -5.03 1.69
N TYR A 15 4.01 -5.09 0.39
CA TYR A 15 2.98 -5.09 -0.65
C TYR A 15 1.95 -6.20 -0.42
N ASN A 16 2.39 -7.44 -0.22
CA ASN A 16 1.46 -8.55 -0.01
C ASN A 16 0.58 -8.35 1.24
N TYR A 17 1.13 -7.78 2.31
CA TYR A 17 0.38 -7.51 3.53
C TYR A 17 -0.64 -6.39 3.36
N HIS A 18 -0.26 -5.28 2.72
CA HIS A 18 -1.11 -4.10 2.57
C HIS A 18 -2.12 -4.25 1.44
N VAL A 19 -1.75 -4.91 0.35
CA VAL A 19 -2.53 -4.97 -0.91
C VAL A 19 -3.27 -6.29 -1.10
N ASN A 20 -2.64 -7.41 -0.73
CA ASN A 20 -3.19 -8.75 -0.97
C ASN A 20 -3.70 -9.43 0.31
N ASP A 21 -3.69 -8.73 1.45
CA ASP A 21 -4.06 -9.28 2.76
C ASP A 21 -3.34 -10.59 3.14
N SER A 22 -2.11 -10.76 2.64
CA SER A 22 -1.37 -12.01 2.75
C SER A 22 -0.09 -11.84 3.58
N LEU A 23 0.03 -12.69 4.62
CA LEU A 23 1.27 -12.86 5.38
C LEU A 23 2.31 -13.69 4.62
N ILE A 24 1.90 -14.36 3.55
CA ILE A 24 2.77 -15.14 2.68
C ILE A 24 3.36 -14.18 1.66
N ASN A 25 4.69 -14.22 1.52
CA ASN A 25 5.37 -13.40 0.53
C ASN A 25 5.26 -14.01 -0.87
N GLU A 26 4.06 -13.90 -1.44
CA GLU A 26 3.71 -14.36 -2.78
C GLU A 26 4.59 -13.72 -3.86
N LYS A 27 4.77 -14.45 -4.96
CA LYS A 27 5.56 -13.99 -6.11
C LYS A 27 4.78 -12.94 -6.91
N VAL A 28 4.86 -11.70 -6.46
CA VAL A 28 4.40 -10.52 -7.20
C VAL A 28 5.55 -9.92 -8.03
N SER A 29 5.22 -9.34 -9.19
CA SER A 29 6.19 -8.59 -10.01
C SER A 29 6.80 -7.45 -9.20
N MET A 30 8.13 -7.26 -9.28
CA MET A 30 8.74 -6.12 -8.59
C MET A 30 8.40 -4.79 -9.22
N ASP A 31 7.97 -4.77 -10.48
CA ASP A 31 7.61 -3.53 -11.16
C ASP A 31 6.30 -2.97 -10.60
N ILE A 32 5.30 -3.82 -10.34
CA ILE A 32 4.06 -3.38 -9.69
C ILE A 32 4.33 -2.97 -8.23
N VAL A 33 5.16 -3.74 -7.51
CA VAL A 33 5.56 -3.40 -6.14
C VAL A 33 6.19 -2.02 -6.10
N LYS A 34 7.17 -1.73 -6.96
CA LYS A 34 7.88 -0.44 -6.99
C LYS A 34 6.96 0.74 -7.32
N ASN A 35 6.01 0.55 -8.23
CA ASN A 35 5.10 1.61 -8.65
C ASN A 35 4.02 1.91 -7.60
N TRP A 36 3.56 0.91 -6.86
CA TRP A 36 2.65 1.09 -5.72
C TRP A 36 3.37 1.64 -4.48
N TYR A 37 4.66 1.33 -4.31
CA TYR A 37 5.35 1.60 -3.06
C TYR A 37 5.46 3.11 -2.75
N PRO A 38 5.07 3.56 -1.55
CA PRO A 38 5.23 4.94 -1.10
C PRO A 38 6.68 5.45 -1.15
N GLN A 39 6.87 6.66 -1.66
CA GLN A 39 8.17 7.29 -1.87
C GLN A 39 8.64 8.14 -0.68
N ASN A 40 7.72 8.66 0.14
CA ASN A 40 8.07 9.47 1.31
C ASN A 40 7.35 9.04 2.61
N PHE A 41 7.68 9.71 3.71
CA PHE A 41 7.14 9.39 5.03
C PHE A 41 5.64 9.64 5.14
N HIS A 42 5.15 10.69 4.48
CA HIS A 42 3.76 11.11 4.49
C HIS A 42 2.86 10.08 3.80
N GLN A 43 3.21 9.68 2.59
CA GLN A 43 2.54 8.59 1.87
C GLN A 43 2.57 7.30 2.69
N LYS A 44 3.72 6.92 3.27
CA LYS A 44 3.77 5.73 4.14
C LYS A 44 2.80 5.83 5.31
N GLU A 45 2.69 7.00 5.95
CA GLU A 45 1.76 7.22 7.07
C GLU A 45 0.32 6.96 6.63
N ILE A 46 -0.08 7.46 5.47
CA ILE A 46 -1.40 7.25 4.87
C ILE A 46 -1.72 5.77 4.69
N PHE A 47 -0.81 4.99 4.07
CA PHE A 47 -1.03 3.55 3.87
C PHE A 47 -1.09 2.79 5.21
N ILE A 48 -0.29 3.16 6.20
CA ILE A 48 -0.33 2.57 7.55
C ILE A 48 -1.69 2.83 8.21
N LEU A 49 -2.16 4.08 8.21
CA LEU A 49 -3.45 4.46 8.79
C LEU A 49 -4.62 3.75 8.10
N ASN A 50 -4.59 3.68 6.76
CA ASN A 50 -5.59 2.94 6.01
C ASN A 50 -5.60 1.46 6.38
N LYS A 51 -4.41 0.85 6.50
CA LYS A 51 -4.32 -0.56 6.88
C LYS A 51 -4.85 -0.83 8.29
N MET A 52 -4.62 0.09 9.23
CA MET A 52 -5.18 0.00 10.57
C MET A 52 -6.71 0.10 10.56
N LYS A 53 -7.26 1.02 9.76
CA LYS A 53 -8.72 1.15 9.56
C LYS A 53 -9.33 -0.15 9.06
N GLU A 54 -8.71 -0.81 8.08
CA GLU A 54 -9.15 -2.11 7.58
C GLU A 54 -9.11 -3.19 8.67
N LEU A 55 -8.02 -3.26 9.45
CA LEU A 55 -7.84 -4.27 10.49
C LEU A 55 -8.83 -4.13 11.66
N CYS A 56 -9.40 -2.95 11.88
CA CYS A 56 -10.42 -2.71 12.91
C CYS A 56 -11.83 -2.53 12.35
N ASP A 57 -12.08 -2.80 11.06
CA ASP A 57 -13.36 -2.55 10.40
C ASP A 57 -13.87 -1.11 10.57
N GLY A 58 -12.96 -0.14 10.69
CA GLY A 58 -13.27 1.26 10.95
C GLY A 58 -13.80 1.56 12.36
N LEU A 59 -13.60 0.66 13.31
CA LEU A 59 -14.02 0.82 14.71
C LEU A 59 -12.86 1.32 15.58
N ASP A 60 -13.16 2.30 16.43
CA ASP A 60 -12.23 2.87 17.40
C ASP A 60 -12.00 1.91 18.58
N GLY A 61 -10.77 1.85 19.09
CA GLY A 61 -10.45 1.11 20.32
C GLY A 61 -10.46 -0.41 20.18
N VAL A 62 -10.54 -0.96 18.96
CA VAL A 62 -10.51 -2.41 18.74
C VAL A 62 -9.08 -2.94 18.82
N ASP A 63 -8.91 -4.04 19.56
CA ASP A 63 -7.62 -4.73 19.71
C ASP A 63 -7.15 -5.35 18.39
N ILE A 64 -6.03 -4.84 17.88
CA ILE A 64 -5.31 -5.39 16.73
C ILE A 64 -4.07 -6.14 17.24
N ARG A 65 -4.10 -7.47 17.13
CA ARG A 65 -3.02 -8.35 17.61
C ARG A 65 -1.79 -8.27 16.71
N MET A 66 -0.64 -7.97 17.30
CA MET A 66 0.63 -7.84 16.60
C MET A 66 1.63 -8.92 17.01
N THR A 67 2.43 -9.34 16.04
CA THR A 67 3.57 -10.25 16.22
C THR A 67 4.84 -9.56 15.74
N GLN A 68 6.01 -10.13 16.07
CA GLN A 68 7.27 -9.65 15.51
C GLN A 68 7.34 -9.71 13.98
N GLN A 69 6.48 -10.50 13.33
CA GLN A 69 6.36 -10.56 11.87
C GLN A 69 5.41 -9.48 11.33
N THR A 70 4.26 -9.26 11.97
CA THR A 70 3.24 -8.34 11.45
C THR A 70 3.53 -6.88 11.76
N LEU A 71 4.22 -6.59 12.87
CA LEU A 71 4.55 -5.21 13.25
C LEU A 71 5.39 -4.49 12.17
N PRO A 72 6.48 -5.06 11.62
CA PRO A 72 7.22 -4.41 10.54
C PRO A 72 6.48 -4.33 9.21
N LEU A 73 5.54 -5.26 8.95
CA LEU A 73 4.70 -5.24 7.76
C LEU A 73 3.68 -4.09 7.84
N LEU A 74 2.96 -3.99 8.96
CA LEU A 74 2.01 -2.92 9.21
C LEU A 74 2.67 -1.56 9.08
N PHE A 75 3.78 -1.32 9.78
CA PHE A 75 4.49 -0.04 9.77
C PHE A 75 5.40 0.19 8.56
N MET A 76 5.35 -0.69 7.55
CA MET A 76 6.11 -0.59 6.29
C MET A 76 7.64 -0.44 6.50
N THR A 77 8.22 -1.20 7.43
CA THR A 77 9.65 -1.14 7.79
C THR A 77 10.44 -2.41 7.46
N GLU A 78 9.77 -3.44 6.93
CA GLU A 78 10.37 -4.72 6.45
C GLU A 78 11.30 -4.55 5.24
N GLU A 79 11.50 -3.34 4.72
CA GLU A 79 12.45 -3.02 3.64
C GLU A 79 13.86 -3.55 3.94
N TRP A 80 14.47 -4.20 2.94
CA TRP A 80 15.84 -4.69 3.06
C TRP A 80 16.83 -3.59 2.77
N THR A 81 17.95 -3.62 3.48
CA THR A 81 19.00 -2.60 3.32
C THR A 81 19.78 -2.88 2.04
N GLU A 82 19.84 -1.88 1.15
CA GLU A 82 20.69 -1.93 -0.04
C GLU A 82 22.16 -1.82 0.36
N THR A 83 22.97 -2.73 -0.16
CA THR A 83 24.41 -2.79 0.06
C THR A 83 25.14 -2.06 -1.08
N LYS A 84 26.42 -1.72 -0.85
CA LYS A 84 27.23 -0.93 -1.80
C LYS A 84 27.33 -1.57 -3.20
N ASP A 85 27.15 -2.88 -3.30
CA ASP A 85 27.12 -3.67 -4.53
C ASP A 85 25.74 -3.74 -5.20
N GLY A 86 24.76 -2.92 -4.77
CA GLY A 86 23.41 -2.86 -5.34
C GLY A 86 22.54 -4.08 -5.02
N ARG A 87 22.92 -4.87 -4.01
CA ARG A 87 22.14 -6.02 -3.51
C ARG A 87 21.39 -5.65 -2.25
N TYR A 88 20.37 -6.43 -1.90
CA TYR A 88 19.55 -6.21 -0.72
C TYR A 88 19.84 -7.25 0.34
N ARG A 89 20.00 -6.84 1.60
CA ARG A 89 20.19 -7.74 2.74
C ARG A 89 19.16 -7.48 3.83
N GLN A 90 18.62 -8.58 4.35
CA GLN A 90 17.75 -8.53 5.51
C GLN A 90 18.56 -8.41 6.80
N ASP A 91 18.24 -7.37 7.57
CA ASP A 91 18.64 -7.21 8.97
C ASP A 91 17.38 -7.11 9.86
N LYS A 92 16.97 -8.25 10.42
CA LYS A 92 15.72 -8.37 11.19
C LYS A 92 15.71 -7.51 12.45
N SER A 93 16.86 -7.32 13.11
CA SER A 93 16.91 -6.51 14.33
C SER A 93 16.72 -5.03 14.00
N GLN A 94 17.34 -4.56 12.92
CA GLN A 94 17.16 -3.20 12.44
C GLN A 94 15.73 -2.94 11.95
N ILE A 95 15.16 -3.89 11.20
CA ILE A 95 13.77 -3.85 10.74
C ILE A 95 12.80 -3.70 11.92
N LEU A 96 12.91 -4.58 12.92
CA LEU A 96 12.03 -4.55 14.09
C LEU A 96 12.19 -3.25 14.89
N LYS A 97 13.43 -2.78 15.06
CA LYS A 97 13.71 -1.50 15.74
C LYS A 97 13.05 -0.32 15.01
N ARG A 98 13.10 -0.30 13.66
CA ARG A 98 12.40 0.73 12.88
C ARG A 98 10.89 0.65 13.07
N ALA A 99 10.32 -0.57 13.13
CA ALA A 99 8.90 -0.77 13.38
C ALA A 99 8.47 -0.23 14.75
N GLN A 100 9.24 -0.52 15.79
CA GLN A 100 9.01 -0.02 17.15
C GLN A 100 9.09 1.50 17.22
N ASN A 101 10.12 2.11 16.62
CA ASN A 101 10.22 3.58 16.57
C ASN A 101 9.02 4.21 15.85
N ARG A 102 8.50 3.57 14.79
CA ARG A 102 7.33 4.05 14.05
C ARG A 102 6.05 3.88 14.87
N PHE A 103 5.92 2.77 15.60
CA PHE A 103 4.84 2.58 16.57
C PHE A 103 4.85 3.72 17.59
N ASP A 104 6.01 3.98 18.21
CA ASP A 104 6.12 4.99 19.26
C ASP A 104 5.73 6.38 18.70
N ASP A 105 6.17 6.73 17.49
CA ASP A 105 5.78 7.99 16.82
C ASP A 105 4.26 8.10 16.62
N PHE A 106 3.60 7.03 16.16
CA PHE A 106 2.14 7.00 15.98
C PHE A 106 1.39 7.10 17.32
N GLU A 107 1.90 6.43 18.35
CA GLU A 107 1.34 6.50 19.71
C GLU A 107 1.50 7.90 20.30
N HIS A 108 2.67 8.53 20.16
CA HIS A 108 2.92 9.90 20.64
C HIS A 108 2.04 10.93 19.93
N ARG A 109 1.70 10.69 18.66
CA ARG A 109 0.75 11.51 17.89
C ARG A 109 -0.71 11.24 18.24
N GLY A 110 -0.98 10.22 19.06
CA GLY A 110 -2.32 9.82 19.47
C GLY A 110 -3.10 9.07 18.41
N TYR A 111 -2.47 8.59 17.32
CA TYR A 111 -3.15 7.84 16.26
C TYR A 111 -3.44 6.39 16.65
N ILE A 112 -2.65 5.85 17.58
CA ILE A 112 -2.82 4.52 18.15
C ILE A 112 -2.60 4.57 19.67
N THR A 113 -2.99 3.51 20.35
CA THR A 113 -2.60 3.23 21.74
C THR A 113 -2.29 1.74 21.91
N GLY A 114 -1.62 1.37 23.01
CA GLY A 114 -1.44 -0.03 23.41
C GLY A 114 0.02 -0.39 23.61
N ASN A 115 0.47 -1.50 23.02
CA ASN A 115 1.86 -1.94 23.05
C ASN A 115 2.22 -2.71 21.77
N TYR A 116 3.50 -3.05 21.62
CA TYR A 116 4.01 -3.72 20.41
C TYR A 116 3.35 -5.07 20.07
N GLY A 117 2.68 -5.73 21.01
CA GLY A 117 1.96 -7.00 20.79
C GLY A 117 0.44 -6.83 20.60
N CYS A 118 -0.11 -5.67 20.92
CA CYS A 118 -1.53 -5.37 20.75
C CYS A 118 -1.73 -3.86 20.74
N LEU A 119 -2.24 -3.34 19.63
CA LEU A 119 -2.50 -1.92 19.46
C LEU A 119 -3.97 -1.68 19.14
N GLN A 120 -4.44 -0.47 19.38
CA GLN A 120 -5.79 -0.02 19.04
C GLN A 120 -5.68 1.22 18.17
N PHE A 121 -6.48 1.29 17.10
CA PHE A 121 -6.57 2.48 16.27
C PHE A 121 -7.51 3.48 16.92
N THR A 122 -7.09 4.74 17.04
CA THR A 122 -7.88 5.77 17.74
C THR A 122 -8.77 6.55 16.78
N PHE A 123 -9.79 7.21 17.32
CA PHE A 123 -10.56 8.21 16.57
C PHE A 123 -9.68 9.29 15.92
N SER A 124 -8.66 9.81 16.62
CA SER A 124 -7.75 10.81 16.07
C SER A 124 -6.93 10.27 14.89
N GLY A 125 -6.55 9.00 14.92
CA GLY A 125 -5.90 8.33 13.79
C GLY A 125 -6.83 8.23 12.58
N MET A 126 -8.11 7.93 12.79
CA MET A 126 -9.12 7.91 11.72
C MET A 126 -9.37 9.29 11.13
N GLU A 127 -9.54 10.30 11.99
CA GLU A 127 -9.73 11.68 11.56
C GLU A 127 -8.54 12.15 10.73
N LYS A 128 -7.32 11.85 11.16
CA LYS A 128 -6.10 12.17 10.40
C LYS A 128 -6.11 11.57 9.00
N LEU A 129 -6.61 10.35 8.83
CA LEU A 129 -6.71 9.71 7.51
C LEU A 129 -7.71 10.45 6.61
N GLU A 130 -8.82 10.95 7.17
CA GLU A 130 -9.89 11.60 6.41
C GLU A 130 -9.66 13.10 6.17
N GLU A 131 -8.74 13.74 6.89
CA GLU A 131 -8.34 15.14 6.68
C GLU A 131 -7.69 15.43 5.30
N TYR A 132 -7.32 14.40 4.55
CA TYR A 132 -6.63 14.53 3.26
C TYR A 132 -7.62 14.51 2.07
N VAL A 133 -8.12 15.66 1.61
CA VAL A 133 -8.86 15.72 0.33
C VAL A 133 -8.55 16.96 -0.50
N GLU A 134 -7.99 16.74 -1.69
CA GLU A 134 -8.48 17.25 -2.97
C GLU A 134 -7.88 16.38 -4.10
N ILE A 135 -8.69 15.51 -4.72
CA ILE A 135 -8.25 14.77 -5.93
C ILE A 135 -8.10 15.80 -7.05
N LYS A 136 -6.87 16.00 -7.52
CA LYS A 136 -6.57 17.00 -8.53
C LYS A 136 -7.22 16.64 -9.89
N PRO A 137 -7.70 17.62 -10.66
CA PRO A 137 -8.33 17.38 -11.97
C PRO A 137 -7.47 16.61 -12.98
N ASP A 138 -6.13 16.68 -12.89
CA ASP A 138 -5.20 15.99 -13.80
C ASP A 138 -5.21 14.45 -13.65
N VAL A 139 -5.78 13.96 -12.55
CA VAL A 139 -5.89 12.54 -12.21
C VAL A 139 -6.97 11.87 -13.05
N ASN A 140 -8.09 12.56 -13.25
CA ASN A 140 -9.23 12.06 -14.03
C ASN A 140 -8.89 11.85 -15.50
N GLU A 141 -8.07 12.73 -16.09
CA GLU A 141 -7.59 12.59 -17.46
C GLU A 141 -6.68 11.36 -17.62
N LYS A 142 -5.76 11.13 -16.67
CA LYS A 142 -4.86 9.96 -16.68
C LYS A 142 -5.63 8.66 -16.50
N ILE A 143 -6.63 8.63 -15.61
CA ILE A 143 -7.52 7.48 -15.42
C ILE A 143 -8.24 7.15 -16.73
N GLN A 144 -8.78 8.17 -17.42
CA GLN A 144 -9.50 7.94 -18.69
C GLN A 144 -8.60 7.36 -19.78
N GLN A 145 -7.36 7.86 -19.93
CA GLN A 145 -6.41 7.34 -20.92
C GLN A 145 -6.16 5.84 -20.75
N ILE A 146 -6.18 5.36 -19.50
CA ILE A 146 -5.92 3.95 -19.20
C ILE A 146 -7.16 3.10 -19.43
N ILE A 147 -8.35 3.59 -19.09
CA ILE A 147 -9.59 2.92 -19.46
C ILE A 147 -9.61 2.69 -20.97
N ASP A 148 -9.35 3.73 -21.77
CA ASP A 148 -9.31 3.64 -23.24
C ASP A 148 -8.26 2.64 -23.73
N GLU A 149 -7.10 2.54 -23.07
CA GLU A 149 -6.07 1.56 -23.39
C GLU A 149 -6.47 0.13 -23.01
N LEU A 150 -7.09 -0.07 -21.85
CA LEU A 150 -7.54 -1.39 -21.40
C LEU A 150 -8.62 -1.94 -22.34
N GLU A 151 -9.58 -1.11 -22.74
CA GLU A 151 -10.64 -1.46 -23.70
C GLU A 151 -10.06 -1.91 -25.06
N ARG A 152 -8.95 -1.33 -25.51
CA ARG A 152 -8.30 -1.67 -26.79
C ARG A 152 -7.51 -2.98 -26.80
N ASN A 153 -7.19 -3.57 -25.64
CA ASN A 153 -6.35 -4.77 -25.54
C ASN A 153 -7.16 -6.05 -25.23
N THR A 154 -8.45 -6.05 -25.53
CA THR A 154 -9.40 -7.12 -25.17
C THR A 154 -9.34 -8.31 -26.13
N ASP A 155 -8.32 -9.15 -25.96
CA ASP A 155 -8.43 -10.58 -26.28
C ASP A 155 -7.82 -11.37 -25.11
N GLU A 156 -8.62 -12.26 -24.50
CA GLU A 156 -8.30 -13.28 -23.48
C GLU A 156 -8.46 -12.97 -21.95
N SER A 157 -8.84 -11.77 -21.47
CA SER A 157 -9.07 -11.57 -20.00
C SER A 157 -10.16 -10.59 -19.57
N ILE A 158 -11.32 -10.64 -20.26
CA ILE A 158 -12.46 -9.72 -20.12
C ILE A 158 -12.82 -9.44 -18.65
N GLU A 159 -13.05 -10.45 -17.81
CA GLU A 159 -13.56 -10.23 -16.43
C GLU A 159 -12.62 -9.42 -15.52
N ARG A 160 -11.30 -9.61 -15.63
CA ARG A 160 -10.35 -8.88 -14.76
C ARG A 160 -10.11 -7.46 -15.27
N TYR A 161 -10.17 -7.26 -16.59
CA TYR A 161 -10.14 -5.93 -17.19
C TYR A 161 -11.40 -5.14 -16.83
N ASP A 162 -12.57 -5.77 -16.89
CA ASP A 162 -13.84 -5.13 -16.50
C ASP A 162 -13.82 -4.71 -15.03
N LYS A 163 -13.31 -5.55 -14.12
CA LYS A 163 -13.14 -5.17 -12.70
C LYS A 163 -12.23 -3.96 -12.54
N LEU A 164 -11.10 -3.94 -13.25
CA LEU A 164 -10.16 -2.83 -13.20
C LEU A 164 -10.78 -1.54 -13.77
N ILE A 165 -11.48 -1.63 -14.90
CA ILE A 165 -12.18 -0.50 -15.52
C ILE A 165 -13.26 0.05 -14.59
N ASN A 166 -14.05 -0.82 -13.94
CA ASN A 166 -15.08 -0.39 -13.00
C ASN A 166 -14.49 0.39 -11.81
N ILE A 167 -13.40 -0.11 -11.19
CA ILE A 167 -12.73 0.60 -10.09
C ILE A 167 -12.21 1.97 -10.57
N LEU A 168 -11.62 2.03 -11.77
CA LEU A 168 -11.13 3.27 -12.37
C LEU A 168 -12.26 4.26 -12.67
N GLN A 169 -13.41 3.79 -13.16
CA GLN A 169 -14.59 4.61 -13.37
C GLN A 169 -15.16 5.12 -12.06
N ASP A 170 -15.21 4.29 -11.02
CA ASP A 170 -15.69 4.68 -9.70
C ASP A 170 -14.80 5.77 -9.08
N ILE A 171 -13.47 5.68 -9.19
CA ILE A 171 -12.55 6.74 -8.72
C ILE A 171 -12.86 8.07 -9.42
N LYS A 172 -13.26 8.03 -10.70
CA LYS A 172 -13.50 9.22 -11.52
C LYS A 172 -14.88 9.85 -11.27
N SER A 173 -15.88 9.06 -10.90
CA SER A 173 -17.29 9.48 -10.93
C SER A 173 -17.74 10.27 -9.70
N GLU A 174 -17.16 10.01 -8.52
CA GLU A 174 -17.67 10.55 -7.27
C GLU A 174 -16.56 11.09 -6.34
N PRO A 175 -16.82 12.15 -5.55
CA PRO A 175 -15.96 12.53 -4.45
C PRO A 175 -15.92 11.37 -3.43
N LYS A 176 -14.76 10.74 -3.27
CA LYS A 176 -14.57 9.66 -2.31
C LYS A 176 -13.90 10.14 -1.03
N ARG A 177 -14.15 9.41 0.05
CA ARG A 177 -13.33 9.53 1.26
C ARG A 177 -11.91 9.09 0.95
N PHE A 178 -10.94 9.61 1.69
CA PHE A 178 -9.55 9.32 1.40
C PHE A 178 -9.22 7.84 1.62
N SER A 179 -9.80 7.23 2.66
CA SER A 179 -9.64 5.79 2.89
C SER A 179 -10.20 4.93 1.74
N GLU A 180 -11.31 5.33 1.13
CA GLU A 180 -11.88 4.64 -0.03
C GLU A 180 -10.95 4.72 -1.24
N TYR A 181 -10.34 5.89 -1.47
CA TYR A 181 -9.35 6.07 -2.52
C TYR A 181 -8.13 5.16 -2.33
N ILE A 182 -7.60 5.04 -1.11
CA ILE A 182 -6.46 4.14 -0.83
C ILE A 182 -6.85 2.67 -1.03
N SER A 183 -8.05 2.26 -0.62
CA SER A 183 -8.57 0.92 -0.89
C SER A 183 -8.68 0.64 -2.39
N ASP A 184 -9.14 1.60 -3.20
CA ASP A 184 -9.18 1.45 -4.66
C ASP A 184 -7.77 1.31 -5.27
N LEU A 185 -6.77 2.04 -4.76
CA LEU A 185 -5.37 1.86 -5.18
C LEU A 185 -4.85 0.45 -4.86
N GLY A 186 -5.22 -0.09 -3.70
CA GLY A 186 -4.97 -1.48 -3.32
C GLY A 186 -5.59 -2.45 -4.33
N ASN A 187 -6.87 -2.27 -4.64
CA ASN A 187 -7.58 -3.12 -5.60
C ASN A 187 -6.96 -3.08 -7.00
N ILE A 188 -6.62 -1.88 -7.51
CA ILE A 188 -5.93 -1.71 -8.80
C ILE A 188 -4.59 -2.45 -8.79
N ALA A 189 -3.79 -2.26 -7.74
CA ALA A 189 -2.49 -2.89 -7.61
C ALA A 189 -2.63 -4.42 -7.57
N SER A 190 -3.55 -4.95 -6.76
CA SER A 190 -3.83 -6.38 -6.65
C SER A 190 -4.18 -6.99 -8.00
N ILE A 191 -5.17 -6.42 -8.71
CA ILE A 191 -5.60 -6.91 -10.04
C ILE A 191 -4.46 -6.84 -11.04
N ALA A 192 -3.77 -5.70 -11.13
CA ALA A 192 -2.65 -5.52 -12.06
C ALA A 192 -1.50 -6.50 -11.79
N GLY A 193 -1.23 -6.81 -10.52
CA GLY A 193 -0.25 -7.81 -10.11
C GLY A 193 -0.54 -9.22 -10.64
N THR A 194 -1.79 -9.52 -11.00
CA THR A 194 -2.22 -10.81 -11.57
C THR A 194 -2.21 -10.87 -13.11
N ILE A 195 -1.99 -9.75 -13.80
CA ILE A 195 -2.04 -9.64 -15.27
C ILE A 195 -0.69 -9.11 -15.80
N PRO A 196 0.28 -10.00 -16.09
CA PRO A 196 1.64 -9.58 -16.44
C PRO A 196 1.75 -8.63 -17.64
N THR A 197 0.86 -8.74 -18.63
CA THR A 197 0.88 -7.96 -19.88
C THR A 197 0.58 -6.48 -19.67
N ILE A 198 -0.14 -6.11 -18.61
CA ILE A 198 -0.50 -4.71 -18.33
C ILE A 198 0.31 -4.08 -17.21
N VAL A 199 1.11 -4.84 -16.48
CA VAL A 199 1.96 -4.33 -15.38
C VAL A 199 2.77 -3.09 -15.78
N PRO A 200 3.41 -3.02 -16.97
CA PRO A 200 4.14 -1.81 -17.37
C PRO A 200 3.25 -0.56 -17.51
N ARG A 201 2.00 -0.75 -17.97
CA ARG A 201 1.04 0.34 -18.24
C ARG A 201 0.36 0.81 -16.95
N VAL A 202 -0.17 -0.13 -16.17
CA VAL A 202 -0.82 0.17 -14.87
C VAL A 202 0.20 0.63 -13.83
N GLY A 203 1.46 0.19 -13.93
CA GLY A 203 2.53 0.69 -13.07
C GLY A 203 2.68 2.21 -13.12
N GLY A 204 2.68 2.80 -14.33
CA GLY A 204 2.75 4.25 -14.48
C GLY A 204 1.58 4.99 -13.83
N LEU A 205 0.37 4.43 -13.92
CA LEU A 205 -0.81 4.96 -13.23
C LEU A 205 -0.65 4.91 -11.72
N LEU A 206 -0.33 3.74 -11.18
CA LEU A 206 -0.19 3.55 -9.73
C LEU A 206 0.83 4.52 -9.17
N SER A 207 1.96 4.73 -9.86
CA SER A 207 2.95 5.70 -9.43
C SER A 207 2.40 7.13 -9.46
N ASN A 208 1.63 7.50 -10.49
CA ASN A 208 0.99 8.82 -10.54
C ASN A 208 -0.09 8.99 -9.48
N LEU A 209 -0.87 7.94 -9.19
CA LEU A 209 -1.93 7.98 -8.19
C LEU A 209 -1.34 8.10 -6.77
N VAL A 210 -0.31 7.32 -6.46
CA VAL A 210 0.42 7.42 -5.19
C VAL A 210 1.05 8.80 -5.01
N ARG A 211 1.55 9.45 -6.08
CA ARG A 211 2.10 10.81 -6.02
C ARG A 211 1.10 11.90 -5.66
N ILE A 212 -0.21 11.66 -5.80
CA ILE A 212 -1.22 12.64 -5.36
C ILE A 212 -1.28 12.70 -3.83
N LEU A 213 -0.84 11.63 -3.16
CA LEU A 213 -0.75 11.52 -1.72
C LEU A 213 0.49 12.23 -1.12
N ASP A 214 1.18 13.07 -1.90
CA ASP A 214 2.32 13.90 -1.45
C ASP A 214 1.90 15.21 -0.79
#